data_AF-A0A526ZL52-F1
#
_entry.id   AF-A0A526ZL52-F1
#
_cell.length_a   1.000
_cell.length_b   1.000
_cell.length_c   1.000
_cell.angle_alpha   90.00
_cell.angle_beta   90.00
_cell.angle_gamma   90.00
#
_symmetry.space_group_name_H-M   'P 1'
#
loop_
_entity.id
_entity.type
_entity.pdbx_description
1 polymer ?
#
loop_
_entity_poly.entity_id
_entity_poly.type
_entity_poly.pdbx_seq_one_letter_code
_entity_poly.pdbx_strand_id
1 'polypeptide(L)' 'MTGKTAFETRYGFARNEVLLGNWRESPFSRWSFQNVGELVPSACVAAASSSSEAPA' A
#
# COMPACT_ATOMS: atom_id res chain seq x y z
N MET A 1 23.56 -2.16 17.69
CA MET A 1 22.25 -1.52 17.92
C MET A 1 21.50 -1.54 16.61
N THR A 2 20.47 -2.36 16.48
CA THR A 2 19.63 -2.33 15.27
C THR A 2 18.55 -1.29 15.50
N GLY A 3 18.74 -0.09 14.97
CA GLY A 3 17.73 0.97 15.05
C GLY A 3 16.49 0.64 14.22
N LYS A 4 15.40 1.39 14.44
CA LYS A 4 14.19 1.29 13.61
C LYS A 4 14.52 1.51 12.15
N THR A 5 13.94 0.70 11.28
CA THR A 5 13.98 0.90 9.83
C THR A 5 13.27 2.20 9.42
N ALA A 6 13.56 2.69 8.22
CA ALA A 6 12.85 3.83 7.65
C ALA A 6 11.34 3.55 7.53
N PHE A 7 10.97 2.30 7.23
CA PHE A 7 9.58 1.86 7.18
C PHE A 7 8.90 2.00 8.54
N GLU A 8 9.50 1.43 9.59
CA GLU A 8 8.96 1.52 10.96
C GLU A 8 8.85 2.95 11.45
N THR A 9 9.80 3.80 11.06
CA THR A 9 9.77 5.23 11.39
C THR A 9 8.60 5.95 10.72
N ARG A 10 8.30 5.62 9.45
CA ARG A 10 7.20 6.24 8.70
C ARG A 10 5.81 5.73 9.10
N TYR A 11 5.67 4.42 9.30
CA TYR A 11 4.35 3.78 9.45
C TYR A 11 4.02 3.37 10.89
N GLY A 12 5.03 3.28 11.77
CA GLY A 12 4.83 2.97 13.20
C GLY A 12 4.73 1.48 13.54
N PHE A 13 4.97 0.59 12.58
CA PHE A 13 4.99 -0.88 12.74
C PHE A 13 6.03 -1.50 11.79
N ALA A 14 6.43 -2.75 12.01
CA ALA A 14 7.41 -3.44 11.18
C ALA A 14 6.77 -4.00 9.90
N ARG A 15 7.51 -3.97 8.78
CA ARG A 15 6.95 -4.35 7.46
C ARG A 15 6.40 -5.79 7.43
N ASN A 16 7.02 -6.70 8.18
CA ASN A 16 6.64 -8.11 8.27
C ASN A 16 5.43 -8.38 9.18
N GLU A 17 4.91 -7.36 9.88
CA GLU A 17 3.67 -7.48 10.66
C GLU A 17 2.41 -7.32 9.79
N VAL A 18 2.55 -6.86 8.53
CA VAL A 18 1.44 -6.80 7.57
C VAL A 18 1.24 -8.18 6.95
N LEU A 19 0.11 -8.80 7.28
CA LEU A 19 -0.28 -10.14 6.87
C LEU A 19 -1.60 -10.08 6.08
N LEU A 20 -1.88 -11.16 5.32
CA LEU A 20 -3.13 -11.28 4.59
C LEU A 20 -4.37 -11.23 5.49
N GLY A 21 -4.25 -11.63 6.77
CA GLY A 21 -5.34 -11.59 7.74
C GLY A 21 -5.62 -10.20 8.34
N ASN A 22 -4.65 -9.28 8.34
CA ASN A 22 -4.77 -8.02 9.09
C ASN A 22 -4.54 -6.76 8.23
N TRP A 23 -4.23 -6.88 6.94
CA TRP A 23 -3.83 -5.73 6.11
C TRP A 23 -4.86 -4.61 6.02
N ARG A 24 -6.15 -4.88 6.27
CA ARG A 24 -7.22 -3.86 6.27
C ARG A 24 -7.38 -3.14 7.61
N GLU A 25 -6.75 -3.62 8.68
CA GLU A 25 -6.89 -3.08 10.03
C GLU A 25 -5.90 -1.96 10.30
N SER A 26 -6.23 -1.09 11.26
CA SER A 26 -5.26 -0.10 11.76
C SER A 26 -4.21 -0.80 12.62
N PRO A 27 -2.90 -0.48 12.48
CA PRO A 27 -2.32 0.59 11.64
C PRO A 27 -1.94 0.15 10.20
N PHE A 28 -2.05 -1.14 9.88
CA PHE A 28 -1.54 -1.75 8.64
C PHE A 28 -2.18 -1.17 7.36
N SER A 29 -3.44 -0.76 7.42
CA SER A 29 -4.18 -0.15 6.32
C SER A 29 -3.54 1.11 5.75
N ARG A 30 -2.77 1.85 6.57
CA ARG A 30 -2.06 3.08 6.16
C ARG A 30 -1.05 2.84 5.04
N TRP A 31 -0.41 1.68 5.03
CA TRP A 31 0.53 1.29 3.98
C TRP A 31 -0.14 0.40 2.94
N SER A 32 -0.94 -0.59 3.37
CA SER A 32 -1.45 -1.63 2.47
C SER A 32 -2.41 -1.08 1.40
N PHE A 33 -3.18 -0.03 1.68
CA PHE A 33 -4.10 0.54 0.69
C PHE A 33 -3.38 1.17 -0.52
N GLN A 34 -2.13 1.58 -0.34
CA GLN A 34 -1.29 2.09 -1.43
C GLN A 34 -0.46 0.99 -2.12
N ASN A 35 -0.37 -0.20 -1.50
CA ASN A 35 0.56 -1.27 -1.90
C ASN A 35 -0.12 -2.66 -1.94
N VAL A 36 -1.44 -2.72 -2.12
CA VAL A 36 -2.24 -3.95 -1.96
C VAL A 36 -1.82 -5.08 -2.91
N GLY A 37 -1.25 -4.72 -4.07
CA GLY A 37 -0.71 -5.68 -5.04
C GLY A 37 0.44 -6.55 -4.50
N GLU A 38 1.10 -6.14 -3.41
CA GLU A 38 2.09 -6.96 -2.72
C GLU A 38 1.47 -8.04 -1.80
N LEU A 39 0.18 -7.96 -1.50
CA LEU A 39 -0.51 -8.82 -0.53
C LEU A 39 -1.58 -9.70 -1.17
N VAL A 40 -2.30 -9.14 -2.15
CA VAL A 40 -3.46 -9.79 -2.79
C VAL A 40 -3.20 -9.83 -4.30
N PRO A 41 -3.43 -10.99 -4.96
CA PRO A 41 -3.38 -11.08 -6.41
C PRO A 41 -4.22 -9.97 -7.06
N SER A 42 -3.55 -9.15 -7.87
CA SER A 42 -4.15 -7.95 -8.47
C SER A 42 -3.92 -7.99 -9.98
N ALA A 43 -4.94 -7.62 -10.75
CA ALA A 43 -4.85 -7.51 -12.20
C ALA A 43 -4.63 -6.04 -12.59
N CYS A 44 -3.73 -5.80 -13.55
CA CYS A 44 -3.55 -4.47 -14.12
C CYS A 44 -4.73 -4.10 -15.01
N VAL A 45 -5.34 -2.94 -14.77
CA VAL A 45 -6.33 -2.35 -15.68
C VAL A 45 -5.60 -1.30 -16.51
N ALA A 46 -5.47 -1.55 -17.81
CA ALA A 46 -4.83 -0.61 -18.72
C ALA A 46 -5.67 0.67 -18.84
N ALA A 47 -5.01 1.83 -18.83
CA ALA A 47 -5.67 3.09 -19.14
C ALA A 47 -6.18 3.06 -20.59
N ALA A 48 -7.41 3.52 -20.81
CA ALA A 48 -7.91 3.73 -22.17
C ALA A 48 -7.06 4.81 -22.88
N SER A 49 -6.83 4.64 -24.18
CA SER A 49 -6.26 5.69 -25.03
C SER A 49 -7.15 6.93 -24.95
N SER A 50 -6.58 8.05 -24.52
CA SER A 50 -7.29 9.23 -24.00
C SER A 50 -8.22 9.93 -24.99
N SER A 51 -9.38 10.34 -24.49
CA SER A 51 -9.85 11.72 -24.68
C SER A 51 -9.49 12.47 -23.40
N SER A 52 -8.69 13.53 -23.49
CA SER A 52 -8.40 14.39 -22.34
C SER A 52 -9.70 15.05 -21.86
N GLU A 53 -10.03 14.91 -20.58
CA GLU A 53 -11.09 15.70 -19.96
C GLU A 53 -10.58 17.12 -19.73
N ALA A 54 -11.35 18.12 -20.18
CA ALA A 54 -11.00 19.51 -19.93
C ALA A 54 -11.24 19.85 -18.44
N PRO A 55 -10.40 20.67 -17.81
CA PRO A 55 -10.61 21.12 -16.44
C PRO A 55 -11.96 21.86 -16.31
N ALA A 56 -12.59 21.70 -15.15
CA ALA A 56 -13.86 22.34 -14.79
C ALA A 56 -13.73 23.85 -14.50
#